data_AF-A0A920R300-F1
#
_entry.id   AF-A0A920R300-F1
#
_cell.length_a   1.000
_cell.length_b   1.000
_cell.length_c   1.000
_cell.angle_alpha   90.00
_cell.angle_beta   90.00
_cell.angle_gamma   90.00
#
_symmetry.space_group_name_H-M   'P 1'
#
loop_
_entity.id
_entity.type
_entity.pdbx_description
1 polymer ?
#
loop_
_entity_poly.entity_id
_entity_poly.type
_entity_poly.pdbx_seq_one_letter_code
_entity_poly.pdbx_strand_id
1 'polypeptide(L)'
;MIEEYSSLCTDFPIYSIEDGLSEDDWSGWGTTLYFWQPYTIGFGDDLYVTQARYVKRGIDSKSGNAVLVKLNQVGSVSKLLKRYILRKRKFRICISHRSGKLKILYCRSRRWHIGRPN
;
A
#
# COMPACT_ATOMS: atom_id res chain seq x y z
N MET A 1 -1.95 -14.10 11.41
CA MET A 1 -1.71 -13.11 10.34
C MET A 1 -1.48 -11.69 10.87
N ILE A 2 -2.49 -10.92 11.31
CA ILE A 2 -2.27 -9.50 11.72
C ILE A 2 -1.27 -9.37 12.88
N GLU A 3 -1.47 -10.13 13.96
CA GLU A 3 -0.60 -10.15 15.14
C GLU A 3 0.81 -10.65 14.80
N GLU A 4 0.90 -11.67 13.96
CA GLU A 4 2.16 -12.23 13.49
C GLU A 4 2.99 -11.20 12.71
N TYR A 5 2.37 -10.48 11.77
CA TYR A 5 3.03 -9.37 11.09
C TYR A 5 3.37 -8.20 12.02
N SER A 6 2.53 -7.92 13.02
CA SER A 6 2.83 -6.90 14.03
C SER A 6 4.06 -7.26 14.86
N SER A 7 4.21 -8.52 15.26
CA SER A 7 5.41 -9.03 15.92
C SER A 7 6.63 -8.86 15.01
N LEU A 8 6.54 -9.26 13.74
CA LEU A 8 7.64 -9.09 12.79
C LEU A 8 8.02 -7.62 12.56
N CYS A 9 7.06 -6.70 12.55
CA CYS A 9 7.33 -5.25 12.47
C CYS A 9 7.95 -4.68 13.75
N THR A 10 7.83 -5.39 14.88
CA THR A 10 8.47 -5.02 16.15
C THR A 10 9.90 -5.55 16.20
N ASP A 11 10.11 -6.78 15.74
CA ASP A 11 11.42 -7.43 15.74
C ASP A 11 12.34 -6.92 14.62
N PHE A 12 11.75 -6.48 13.49
CA PHE A 12 12.48 -6.02 12.32
C PHE A 12 11.93 -4.67 11.81
N PRO A 13 12.79 -3.78 11.29
CA PRO A 13 12.37 -2.53 10.64
C PRO A 13 11.72 -2.78 9.26
N ILE A 14 10.55 -3.41 9.27
CA ILE A 14 9.74 -3.69 8.09
C ILE A 14 8.99 -2.43 7.69
N TYR A 15 9.32 -1.90 6.51
CA TYR A 15 8.72 -0.66 6.02
C TYR A 15 7.44 -0.92 5.22
N SER A 16 7.32 -2.08 4.57
CA SER A 16 6.14 -2.41 3.80
C SER A 16 5.84 -3.91 3.74
N ILE A 17 4.55 -4.23 3.69
CA ILE A 17 3.98 -5.56 3.50
C ILE A 17 3.03 -5.47 2.30
N GLU A 18 3.25 -6.34 1.32
CA GLU A 18 2.38 -6.52 0.15
C GLU A 18 1.44 -7.70 0.42
N ASP A 19 0.14 -7.53 0.16
CA ASP A 19 -0.92 -8.56 0.30
C ASP A 19 -0.84 -9.39 1.60
N GLY A 20 -0.70 -8.71 2.73
CA GLY A 20 -0.66 -9.37 4.05
C GLY A 20 -2.00 -10.00 4.47
N LEU A 21 -3.09 -9.73 3.77
CA LEU A 21 -4.41 -10.30 4.04
C LEU A 21 -5.10 -10.61 2.71
N SER A 22 -6.16 -11.43 2.79
CA SER A 22 -7.00 -11.76 1.64
C SER A 22 -7.59 -10.50 0.98
N GLU A 23 -7.79 -10.56 -0.34
CA GLU A 23 -8.44 -9.52 -1.15
C GLU A 23 -9.90 -9.23 -0.74
N ASP A 24 -10.54 -10.17 -0.04
CA ASP A 24 -11.91 -10.02 0.46
C ASP A 24 -12.00 -9.51 1.91
N ASP A 25 -10.89 -9.45 2.65
CA ASP A 25 -10.87 -9.08 4.08
C ASP A 25 -10.70 -7.56 4.32
N TRP A 26 -11.66 -6.79 3.84
CA TRP A 26 -11.66 -5.32 3.97
C TRP A 26 -11.57 -4.84 5.43
N SER A 27 -12.20 -5.56 6.36
CA SER A 27 -12.16 -5.28 7.80
C SER A 27 -10.79 -5.54 8.41
N GLY A 28 -10.16 -6.66 8.07
CA GLY A 28 -8.81 -6.98 8.52
C GLY A 28 -7.81 -5.96 8.01
N TRP A 29 -7.92 -5.54 6.74
CA TRP A 29 -7.09 -4.47 6.19
C TRP A 29 -7.26 -3.12 6.91
N GLY A 30 -8.42 -2.85 7.51
CA GLY A 30 -8.58 -1.67 8.37
C GLY A 30 -7.94 -1.88 9.74
N THR A 31 -8.01 -3.09 10.25
CA THR A 31 -7.41 -3.50 11.53
C THR A 31 -5.89 -3.39 11.49
N THR A 32 -5.23 -3.74 10.38
CA THR A 32 -3.77 -3.62 10.25
C THR A 32 -3.27 -2.19 10.47
N LEU A 33 -4.06 -1.15 10.14
CA LEU A 33 -3.69 0.24 10.37
C LEU A 33 -3.60 0.63 11.85
N TYR A 34 -4.23 -0.13 12.74
CA TYR A 34 -4.18 0.08 14.20
C TYR A 34 -3.12 -0.77 14.87
N PHE A 35 -2.86 -1.98 14.36
CA PHE A 35 -1.98 -2.96 14.99
C PHE A 35 -0.55 -2.98 14.44
N TRP A 36 -0.34 -2.60 13.18
CA TRP A 36 1.00 -2.50 12.62
C TRP A 36 1.66 -1.20 13.04
N GLN A 37 2.99 -1.16 12.95
CA GLN A 37 3.75 0.03 13.31
C GLN A 37 3.32 1.22 12.43
N PRO A 38 3.26 2.45 12.97
CA PRO A 38 2.74 3.62 12.25
C PRO A 38 3.45 3.94 10.93
N TYR A 39 4.70 3.48 10.78
CA TYR A 39 5.50 3.69 9.58
C TYR A 39 5.31 2.58 8.52
N THR A 40 4.72 1.43 8.88
CA THR A 40 4.54 0.29 7.99
C THR A 40 3.46 0.54 6.94
N ILE A 41 3.78 0.22 5.69
CA ILE A 41 2.89 0.36 4.54
C ILE A 41 2.26 -0.98 4.20
N GLY A 42 0.94 -1.06 4.16
CA GLY A 42 0.21 -2.19 3.58
C GLY A 42 -0.15 -1.89 2.13
N PHE A 43 0.54 -2.53 1.18
CA PHE A 43 0.20 -2.49 -0.23
C PHE A 43 -0.83 -3.57 -0.53
N GLY A 44 -2.03 -3.16 -0.95
CA GLY A 44 -2.98 -4.07 -1.59
C GLY A 44 -2.75 -4.08 -3.11
N ASP A 45 -2.30 -5.19 -3.66
CA ASP A 45 -2.27 -5.42 -5.11
C ASP A 45 -3.59 -6.07 -5.52
N ASP A 46 -3.87 -7.25 -4.98
CA ASP A 46 -5.10 -8.00 -5.25
C ASP A 46 -6.35 -7.33 -4.64
N LEU A 47 -6.22 -6.71 -3.47
CA LEU A 47 -7.32 -5.95 -2.85
C LEU A 47 -7.87 -4.83 -3.77
N TYR A 48 -6.99 -4.21 -4.57
CA TYR A 48 -7.35 -3.05 -5.39
C TYR A 48 -7.42 -3.33 -6.88
N VAL A 49 -6.70 -4.35 -7.38
CA VAL A 49 -6.58 -4.72 -8.79
C VAL A 49 -6.37 -3.52 -9.72
N THR A 50 -5.70 -2.48 -9.22
CA THR A 50 -5.54 -1.17 -9.88
C THR A 50 -6.88 -0.49 -10.32
N GLN A 51 -8.05 -0.92 -9.83
CA GLN A 51 -9.35 -0.33 -10.19
C GLN A 51 -9.81 0.73 -9.19
N ALA A 52 -10.22 1.89 -9.69
CA ALA A 52 -10.58 3.02 -8.82
C ALA A 52 -11.81 2.79 -7.94
N ARG A 53 -12.72 1.89 -8.32
CA ARG A 53 -13.88 1.55 -7.46
C ARG A 53 -13.43 0.91 -6.14
N TYR A 54 -12.43 0.03 -6.20
CA TYR A 54 -11.87 -0.63 -5.02
C TYR A 54 -10.98 0.33 -4.24
N VAL A 55 -10.16 1.15 -4.92
CA VAL A 55 -9.36 2.19 -4.26
C VAL A 55 -10.27 3.19 -3.52
N LYS A 56 -11.38 3.60 -4.14
CA LYS A 56 -12.37 4.47 -3.48
C LYS A 56 -12.96 3.78 -2.26
N ARG A 57 -13.38 2.52 -2.39
CA ARG A 57 -13.88 1.71 -1.26
C ARG A 57 -12.86 1.68 -0.12
N GLY A 58 -11.59 1.36 -0.39
CA GLY A 58 -10.54 1.27 0.63
C GLY A 58 -10.28 2.60 1.34
N ILE A 59 -10.31 3.72 0.61
CA ILE A 59 -10.22 5.05 1.22
C ILE A 59 -11.41 5.33 2.13
N ASP A 60 -12.63 5.00 1.70
CA ASP A 60 -13.86 5.28 2.43
C ASP A 60 -14.01 4.36 3.66
N SER A 61 -13.63 3.08 3.54
CA SER A 61 -13.66 2.10 4.64
C SER A 61 -12.41 2.12 5.52
N LYS A 62 -11.41 2.94 5.19
CA LYS A 62 -10.06 2.94 5.82
C LYS A 62 -9.42 1.55 5.81
N SER A 63 -9.62 0.77 4.75
CA SER A 63 -8.97 -0.52 4.57
C SER A 63 -7.61 -0.27 3.92
N GLY A 64 -6.51 -0.52 4.63
CA GLY A 64 -5.15 -0.30 4.11
C GLY A 64 -4.76 1.17 3.89
N ASN A 65 -3.50 1.39 3.52
CA ASN A 65 -2.92 2.74 3.38
C ASN A 65 -2.13 2.94 2.08
N ALA A 66 -2.02 1.93 1.22
CA ALA A 66 -1.37 2.04 -0.07
C ALA A 66 -1.96 1.12 -1.14
N VAL A 67 -1.82 1.54 -2.40
CA VAL A 67 -2.19 0.74 -3.59
C VAL A 67 -0.96 0.49 -4.46
N LEU A 68 -0.84 -0.73 -4.95
CA LEU A 68 0.08 -1.08 -6.02
C LEU A 68 -0.59 -0.84 -7.38
N VAL A 69 0.06 -0.07 -8.24
CA VAL A 69 -0.48 0.32 -9.55
C VAL A 69 0.33 -0.35 -10.65
N LYS A 70 -0.32 -1.26 -11.38
CA LYS A 70 0.24 -1.91 -12.56
C LYS A 70 -0.27 -1.21 -13.82
N LEU A 71 0.63 -0.50 -14.52
CA LEU A 71 0.27 0.36 -15.66
C LEU A 71 -0.39 -0.40 -16.82
N ASN A 72 -0.08 -1.68 -16.97
CA ASN A 72 -0.65 -2.55 -17.99
C ASN A 72 -2.06 -3.06 -17.65
N GLN A 73 -2.51 -2.94 -16.40
CA GLN A 73 -3.84 -3.39 -15.97
C GLN A 73 -4.92 -2.32 -16.17
N VAL A 74 -4.56 -1.08 -16.52
CA VAL A 74 -5.52 0.01 -16.69
C VAL A 74 -5.18 0.82 -17.94
N GLY A 75 -6.15 1.02 -18.83
CA GLY A 75 -5.95 1.79 -20.07
C GLY A 75 -5.75 3.31 -19.85
N SER A 76 -6.24 3.87 -18.73
CA SER A 76 -6.16 5.31 -18.41
C SER A 76 -5.78 5.59 -16.94
N VAL A 77 -4.82 4.82 -16.41
CA VAL A 77 -4.26 4.86 -15.03
C VAL A 77 -4.13 6.30 -14.50
N SER A 78 -3.65 7.18 -15.36
CA SER A 78 -3.09 8.48 -15.00
C SER A 78 -4.10 9.47 -14.44
N LYS A 79 -5.38 9.43 -14.81
CA LYS A 79 -6.33 10.49 -14.45
C LYS A 79 -7.13 10.13 -13.19
N LEU A 80 -7.50 8.86 -13.08
CA LEU A 80 -8.39 8.38 -12.02
C LEU A 80 -7.64 8.19 -10.70
N LEU A 81 -6.50 7.49 -10.72
CA LEU A 81 -5.65 7.29 -9.54
C LEU A 81 -5.06 8.60 -9.04
N LYS A 82 -4.63 9.49 -9.94
CA LYS A 82 -4.20 10.85 -9.57
C LYS A 82 -5.32 11.60 -8.85
N ARG A 83 -6.56 11.57 -9.36
CA ARG A 83 -7.66 12.36 -8.78
C ARG A 83 -8.05 11.89 -7.38
N TYR A 84 -8.12 10.59 -7.13
CA TYR A 84 -8.53 10.08 -5.82
C TYR A 84 -7.41 10.12 -4.79
N ILE A 85 -6.19 9.79 -5.18
CA ILE A 85 -5.10 9.58 -4.23
C ILE A 85 -4.40 10.90 -3.87
N LEU A 86 -4.17 11.81 -4.83
CA LEU A 86 -3.59 13.13 -4.54
C LEU A 86 -4.54 14.02 -3.73
N ARG A 87 -5.87 13.89 -3.90
CA ARG A 87 -6.84 14.70 -3.13
C ARG A 87 -6.95 14.28 -1.67
N LYS A 88 -6.76 12.99 -1.37
CA LYS A 88 -7.01 12.47 -0.01
C LYS A 88 -5.77 12.48 0.89
N ARG A 89 -4.56 12.71 0.36
CA ARG A 89 -3.25 12.83 1.07
C ARG A 89 -2.90 11.71 2.08
N LYS A 90 -3.76 10.70 2.25
CA LYS A 90 -3.65 9.61 3.23
C LYS A 90 -3.39 8.24 2.60
N PHE A 91 -3.31 8.17 1.28
CA PHE A 91 -3.09 6.93 0.53
C PHE A 91 -1.78 7.01 -0.25
N ARG A 92 -0.90 6.02 -0.11
CA ARG A 92 0.38 5.94 -0.83
C ARG A 92 0.20 5.19 -2.15
N ILE A 93 1.00 5.52 -3.16
CA ILE A 93 1.01 4.84 -4.47
C ILE A 93 2.40 4.28 -4.70
N CYS A 94 2.47 3.01 -5.09
CA CYS A 94 3.67 2.45 -5.71
C CYS A 94 3.33 1.99 -7.13
N ILE A 95 4.19 2.31 -8.10
CA ILE A 95 4.04 1.88 -9.49
C ILE A 95 4.90 0.63 -9.66
N SER A 96 4.30 -0.47 -10.13
CA SER A 96 4.98 -1.76 -10.31
C SER A 96 5.10 -2.15 -11.79
N HIS A 97 6.25 -2.72 -12.15
CA HIS A 97 6.60 -3.13 -13.51
C HIS A 97 6.33 -4.63 -13.72
N ARG A 98 5.05 -5.01 -13.86
CA ARG A 98 4.50 -6.31 -14.28
C ARG A 98 4.92 -7.61 -13.55
N SER A 99 6.10 -7.74 -12.95
CA SER A 99 6.44 -8.86 -12.08
C SER A 99 6.32 -8.41 -10.62
N GLY A 100 5.14 -8.64 -10.04
CA GLY A 100 4.83 -8.41 -8.63
C GLY A 100 5.74 -9.24 -7.72
N LYS A 101 6.94 -8.72 -7.46
CA LYS A 101 7.81 -9.15 -6.38
C LYS A 101 8.21 -7.91 -5.59
N LEU A 102 7.24 -7.22 -4.98
CA LEU A 102 7.57 -6.30 -3.88
C LEU A 102 7.55 -7.08 -2.57
N LYS A 103 8.40 -8.12 -2.50
CA LYS A 103 8.61 -8.86 -1.25
C LYS A 103 9.22 -7.92 -0.22
N ILE A 104 8.51 -7.80 0.91
CA ILE A 104 8.87 -7.11 2.17
C ILE A 104 10.13 -6.25 2.02
N LEU A 105 9.96 -4.95 1.82
CA LEU A 105 11.09 -4.04 1.70
C LEU A 105 11.66 -3.78 3.11
N TYR A 106 12.75 -4.47 3.45
CA TYR A 106 13.57 -4.14 4.61
C TYR A 106 14.33 -2.86 4.32
N CYS A 107 13.96 -1.75 4.96
CA CYS A 107 14.67 -0.49 4.82
C CYS A 107 15.50 -0.25 6.09
N ARG A 108 16.77 -0.65 6.07
CA ARG A 108 17.75 -0.19 7.04
C ARG A 108 17.87 1.33 6.84
N SER A 109 17.50 2.10 7.85
CA SER A 109 17.35 3.56 7.78
C SER A 109 18.47 4.24 6.99
N ARG A 110 18.10 5.02 5.97
CA ARG A 110 18.63 6.37 5.71
C ARG A 110 17.69 7.07 4.74
N ARG A 111 16.83 7.92 5.30
CA ARG A 111 16.33 9.18 4.73
C ARG A 111 16.01 9.13 3.22
N TRP A 112 14.75 8.87 2.86
CA TRP A 112 14.23 9.19 1.52
C TRP A 112 14.16 10.71 1.36
N HIS A 113 15.27 11.34 0.97
CA HIS A 113 15.21 12.64 0.33
C HIS A 113 14.95 12.41 -1.16
N ILE A 114 13.73 12.76 -1.61
CA ILE A 114 13.53 13.12 -3.02
C ILE A 114 14.11 14.54 -3.15
N GLY A 115 15.43 14.63 -3.17
CA GLY A 115 16.16 15.84 -3.48
C GLY A 115 16.06 16.09 -4.99
N ARG A 116 15.54 17.26 -5.36
CA ARG A 116 15.77 17.81 -6.69
C ARG A 116 17.28 18.01 -6.87
N PRO A 117 17.87 17.68 -8.03
CA PRO A 117 19.20 18.15 -8.33
C PRO A 117 19.13 19.66 -8.59
N ASN A 118 19.89 20.43 -7.81
CA ASN A 118 20.47 21.69 -8.24
C ASN A 118 21.96 21.45 -8.42
#